data_AF-A0A4Q3SUL8-F1
#
_entry.id   AF-A0A4Q3SUL8-F1
#
_cell.length_a   1.000
_cell.length_b   1.000
_cell.length_c   1.000
_cell.angle_alpha   90.00
_cell.angle_beta   90.00
_cell.angle_gamma   90.00
#
_symmetry.space_group_name_H-M   'P 1'
#
loop_
_entity.id
_entity.type
_entity.pdbx_description
1 polymer ?
#
loop_
_entity_poly.entity_id
_entity_poly.type
_entity_poly.pdbx_seq_one_letter_code
_entity_poly.pdbx_strand_id
1 'polypeptide(L)'
;MTSFLKADRSRPVAIWLAAVAAMVVAMVIIGGATRLTDSGLSITQWRPITGAIPPLSEAAWLKEFGLYQQIPQFRQMNPDMTVEGFKFIFWWEWTHRLLGRLVGLVFFLPLVWFLVRRELPRRLVWRCFGLLLLGGLQGAVGWWMVASGLTGRVSVAPERLATHLGVALILYV
;
A
#
# COMPACT_ATOMS: atom_id res chain seq x y z
N MET A 1 29.49 31.21 6.21
CA MET A 1 28.10 31.27 6.69
C MET A 1 27.20 30.53 5.70
N THR A 2 26.96 29.24 5.90
CA THR A 2 25.99 28.48 5.11
C THR A 2 24.59 28.92 5.52
N SER A 3 23.82 29.47 4.59
CA SER A 3 22.47 29.98 4.84
C SER A 3 21.51 28.82 5.17
N PHE A 4 21.41 28.48 6.46
CA PHE A 4 20.40 27.54 6.98
C PHE A 4 18.98 28.12 6.89
N LEU A 5 18.85 29.45 6.76
CA LEU A 5 17.56 30.15 6.77
C LEU A 5 16.74 29.97 5.50
N LYS A 6 17.36 29.63 4.35
CA LYS A 6 16.63 29.39 3.09
C LYS A 6 16.07 27.96 2.99
N ALA A 7 16.69 27.00 3.68
CA ALA A 7 16.29 25.59 3.65
C ALA A 7 15.05 25.29 4.52
N ASP A 8 14.76 26.11 5.54
CA ASP A 8 13.64 25.86 6.46
C ASP A 8 12.26 26.13 5.85
N ARG A 9 12.17 26.83 4.70
CA ARG A 9 10.89 27.14 4.01
C ARG A 9 10.99 26.90 2.51
N SER A 10 11.23 25.64 2.12
CA SER A 10 11.18 25.23 0.71
C SER A 10 9.74 24.91 0.29
N ARG A 11 9.13 25.78 -0.53
CA ARG A 11 7.79 25.56 -1.11
C ARG A 11 7.70 24.24 -1.89
N PRO A 12 8.69 23.84 -2.71
CA PRO A 12 8.70 22.52 -3.36
C PRO A 12 8.65 21.35 -2.37
N VAL A 13 9.45 21.41 -1.30
CA VAL A 13 9.46 20.36 -0.26
C VAL A 13 8.10 20.29 0.45
N ALA A 14 7.50 21.44 0.77
CA ALA A 14 6.18 21.48 1.40
C ALA A 14 5.08 20.89 0.50
N ILE A 15 5.06 21.24 -0.80
CA ILE A 15 4.11 20.69 -1.77
C ILE A 15 4.31 19.17 -1.91
N TRP A 16 5.56 18.71 -1.99
CA TRP A 16 5.87 17.29 -2.09
C TRP A 16 5.37 16.51 -0.87
N LEU A 17 5.69 16.95 0.35
CA LEU A 17 5.23 16.29 1.57
C LEU A 17 3.71 16.34 1.73
N ALA A 18 3.07 17.45 1.34
CA ALA A 18 1.61 17.57 1.33
C ALA A 18 0.96 16.60 0.33
N ALA A 19 1.55 16.44 -0.86
CA ALA A 19 1.08 15.49 -1.86
C ALA A 19 1.21 14.04 -1.35
N VAL A 20 2.35 13.69 -0.73
CA VAL A 20 2.52 12.37 -0.11
C VAL A 20 1.46 12.14 0.98
N ALA A 21 1.25 13.11 1.88
CA ALA A 21 0.25 13.01 2.94
C ALA A 21 -1.17 12.79 2.36
N ALA A 22 -1.54 13.55 1.32
CA ALA A 22 -2.83 13.38 0.64
C ALA A 22 -2.98 11.99 0.01
N MET A 23 -1.90 11.45 -0.58
CA MET A 23 -1.91 10.08 -1.12
C MET A 23 -2.05 9.04 -0.02
N VAL A 24 -1.44 9.24 1.16
CA VAL A 24 -1.63 8.33 2.31
C VAL A 24 -3.08 8.39 2.81
N VAL A 25 -3.76 9.55 2.78
CA VAL A 25 -5.19 9.64 3.13
C VAL A 25 -6.02 8.85 2.13
N ALA A 26 -5.77 9.02 0.83
CA ALA A 26 -6.43 8.24 -0.22
C ALA A 26 -6.19 6.73 -0.04
N MET A 27 -4.97 6.34 0.35
CA MET A 27 -4.60 4.96 0.64
C MET A 27 -5.42 4.37 1.79
N VAL A 28 -5.66 5.13 2.86
CA VAL A 28 -6.53 4.71 3.98
C VAL A 28 -7.98 4.53 3.52
N ILE A 29 -8.51 5.46 2.71
CA ILE A 29 -9.89 5.37 2.19
C ILE A 29 -10.05 4.15 1.29
N ILE A 30 -9.15 3.95 0.32
CA ILE A 30 -9.18 2.81 -0.60
C ILE A 30 -8.95 1.49 0.15
N GLY A 31 -8.10 1.49 1.18
CA GLY A 31 -7.92 0.35 2.08
C GLY A 31 -9.20 0.01 2.85
N GLY A 32 -9.91 1.02 3.34
CA GLY A 32 -11.23 0.87 3.95
C GLY A 32 -12.25 0.26 2.99
N ALA A 33 -12.32 0.75 1.75
CA ALA A 33 -13.17 0.18 0.71
C ALA A 33 -12.80 -1.28 0.41
N THR A 34 -11.51 -1.60 0.31
CA THR A 34 -11.00 -2.98 0.11
C THR A 34 -11.45 -3.90 1.24
N ARG A 35 -11.49 -3.40 2.48
CA ARG A 35 -12.01 -4.16 3.63
C ARG A 35 -13.52 -4.34 3.57
N LEU A 36 -14.27 -3.28 3.29
CA LEU A 36 -15.74 -3.29 3.30
C LEU A 36 -16.35 -4.09 2.14
N THR A 37 -15.59 -4.27 1.06
CA THR A 37 -15.96 -5.12 -0.09
C THR A 37 -15.42 -6.54 0.02
N ASP A 38 -14.84 -6.91 1.16
CA ASP A 38 -14.17 -8.20 1.41
C ASP A 38 -13.08 -8.57 0.39
N SER A 39 -12.50 -7.56 -0.25
CA SER A 39 -11.54 -7.70 -1.34
C SER A 39 -10.12 -8.05 -0.88
N GLY A 40 -9.81 -7.91 0.41
CA GLY A 40 -8.45 -7.96 0.96
C GLY A 40 -7.70 -9.30 0.87
N LEU A 41 -8.29 -10.33 0.25
CA LEU A 41 -7.69 -11.66 0.05
C LEU A 41 -7.72 -12.11 -1.43
N SER A 42 -8.14 -11.24 -2.35
CA SER A 42 -8.23 -11.55 -3.78
C SER A 42 -6.85 -11.78 -4.44
N ILE A 43 -5.78 -11.17 -3.92
CA ILE A 43 -4.41 -11.31 -4.42
C ILE A 43 -3.56 -12.11 -3.43
N THR A 44 -3.49 -13.42 -3.68
CA THR A 44 -2.87 -14.40 -2.77
C THR A 44 -1.33 -14.38 -2.80
N GLN A 45 -0.72 -13.82 -3.84
CA GLN A 45 0.73 -13.77 -3.99
C GLN A 45 1.31 -12.39 -3.68
N TRP A 46 2.45 -12.37 -3.00
CA TRP A 46 3.22 -11.15 -2.81
C TRP A 46 4.14 -10.92 -4.01
N ARG A 47 3.76 -9.98 -4.87
CA ARG A 47 4.56 -9.53 -6.02
C ARG A 47 4.86 -8.03 -5.88
N PRO A 48 5.92 -7.64 -5.15
CA PRO A 48 6.21 -6.23 -4.86
C PRO A 48 6.39 -5.38 -6.12
N ILE A 49 7.12 -5.91 -7.11
CA ILE A 49 7.46 -5.20 -8.36
C ILE A 49 6.48 -5.56 -9.48
N THR A 50 6.43 -6.83 -9.90
CA THR A 50 5.65 -7.26 -11.06
C THR A 50 4.14 -7.12 -10.88
N GLY A 51 3.65 -7.10 -9.63
CA GLY A 51 2.23 -6.88 -9.34
C GLY A 51 1.75 -5.44 -9.56
N ALA A 52 2.60 -4.52 -10.01
CA ALA A 52 2.18 -3.20 -10.47
C ALA A 52 1.42 -3.25 -11.80
N ILE A 53 1.59 -4.33 -12.57
CA ILE A 53 0.86 -4.58 -13.82
C ILE A 53 -0.25 -5.60 -13.49
N PRO A 54 -1.53 -5.31 -13.78
CA PRO A 54 -2.62 -6.25 -13.56
C PRO A 54 -2.59 -7.36 -14.63
N PRO A 55 -3.36 -8.45 -14.48
CA PRO A 55 -3.50 -9.43 -15.56
C PRO A 55 -4.04 -8.78 -16.84
N LEU A 56 -3.32 -8.97 -17.95
CA LEU A 56 -3.64 -8.33 -19.24
C LEU A 56 -4.29 -9.28 -20.26
N SER A 57 -4.39 -10.57 -19.94
CA SER A 57 -5.00 -11.59 -20.80
C SER A 57 -6.00 -12.44 -20.01
N GLU A 58 -6.92 -13.07 -20.71
CA GLU A 58 -7.89 -13.99 -20.12
C GLU A 58 -7.21 -15.14 -19.38
N ALA A 59 -6.20 -15.77 -19.98
CA ALA A 59 -5.42 -16.83 -19.34
C ALA A 59 -4.75 -16.36 -18.04
N ALA A 60 -4.26 -15.11 -17.98
CA ALA A 60 -3.68 -14.56 -16.76
C ALA A 60 -4.74 -14.31 -15.68
N TRP A 61 -5.93 -13.84 -16.06
CA TRP A 61 -7.07 -13.70 -15.15
C TRP A 61 -7.52 -15.04 -14.56
N LEU A 62 -7.65 -16.06 -15.41
CA LEU A 62 -8.01 -17.42 -14.97
C LEU A 62 -6.97 -18.02 -14.03
N LYS A 63 -5.68 -17.72 -14.25
CA LYS A 63 -4.61 -18.15 -13.34
C LYS A 63 -4.74 -17.53 -11.96
N GLU A 64 -4.94 -16.21 -11.85
CA GLU A 64 -5.13 -15.55 -10.55
C GLU A 64 -6.42 -16.01 -9.87
N PHE A 65 -7.50 -16.17 -10.64
CA PHE A 65 -8.76 -16.70 -10.11
C PHE A 65 -8.60 -18.13 -9.59
N GLY A 66 -7.87 -18.99 -10.32
CA GLY A 66 -7.55 -20.35 -9.87
C GLY A 66 -6.73 -20.40 -8.58
N LEU A 67 -5.93 -19.37 -8.27
CA LEU A 67 -5.29 -19.23 -6.95
C LEU A 67 -6.29 -18.82 -5.87
N TYR A 68 -7.21 -17.91 -6.20
CA TYR A 68 -8.28 -17.50 -5.28
C TYR A 68 -9.22 -18.66 -4.92
N GLN A 69 -9.54 -19.54 -5.87
CA GLN A 69 -10.37 -20.73 -5.63
C GLN A 69 -9.76 -21.71 -4.60
N GLN A 70 -8.46 -21.63 -4.35
CA GLN A 70 -7.76 -22.49 -3.40
C GLN A 70 -7.89 -22.01 -1.95
N ILE A 71 -8.25 -20.74 -1.71
CA ILE A 71 -8.32 -20.19 -0.34
C ILE A 71 -9.69 -20.41 0.31
N PRO A 72 -9.78 -20.37 1.66
CA PRO A 72 -11.04 -20.61 2.35
C PRO A 72 -12.15 -19.62 1.99
N GLN A 73 -11.81 -18.35 1.70
CA GLN A 73 -12.81 -17.33 1.35
C GLN A 73 -13.65 -17.74 0.13
N PHE A 74 -13.03 -18.25 -0.94
CA PHE A 74 -13.78 -18.75 -2.09
C PHE A 74 -14.65 -19.95 -1.69
N ARG A 75 -14.04 -20.97 -1.08
CA ARG A 75 -14.73 -22.25 -0.78
C ARG A 75 -15.92 -22.10 0.18
N GLN A 76 -15.88 -21.14 1.09
CA GLN A 76 -16.86 -21.01 2.17
C GLN A 76 -17.83 -19.83 1.97
N MET A 77 -17.38 -18.74 1.34
CA MET A 77 -18.23 -17.54 1.16
C MET A 77 -18.65 -17.31 -0.30
N ASN A 78 -17.80 -17.68 -1.25
CA ASN A 78 -17.97 -17.33 -2.66
C ASN A 78 -17.90 -18.55 -3.61
N PRO A 79 -18.49 -19.72 -3.29
CA PRO A 79 -18.27 -20.95 -4.07
C PRO A 79 -18.74 -20.86 -5.51
N ASP A 80 -19.75 -20.01 -5.77
CA ASP A 80 -20.36 -19.83 -7.09
C ASP A 80 -19.85 -18.56 -7.82
N MET A 81 -18.80 -17.91 -7.29
CA MET A 81 -18.27 -16.68 -7.88
C MET A 81 -17.65 -16.95 -9.26
N THR A 82 -17.99 -16.10 -10.23
CA THR A 82 -17.37 -16.13 -11.57
C THR A 82 -16.08 -15.31 -11.62
N VAL A 83 -15.34 -15.42 -12.73
CA VAL A 83 -14.15 -14.61 -12.95
C VAL A 83 -14.47 -13.10 -13.00
N GLU A 84 -15.66 -12.70 -13.43
CA GLU A 84 -16.12 -11.31 -13.39
C GLU A 84 -16.29 -10.80 -11.96
N GLY A 85 -16.92 -11.60 -11.08
CA GLY A 85 -17.03 -11.29 -9.66
C GLY A 85 -15.66 -11.20 -8.99
N PHE A 86 -14.74 -12.10 -9.35
CA PHE A 86 -13.36 -12.05 -8.89
C PHE A 86 -12.63 -10.78 -9.34
N LYS A 87 -12.81 -10.35 -10.60
CA LYS A 87 -12.21 -9.09 -11.11
C LYS A 87 -12.64 -7.89 -10.27
N PHE A 88 -13.89 -7.83 -9.82
CA PHE A 88 -14.38 -6.74 -8.97
C PHE A 88 -13.57 -6.63 -7.67
N ILE A 89 -13.44 -7.74 -6.92
CA ILE A 89 -12.66 -7.73 -5.68
C ILE A 89 -11.16 -7.53 -5.93
N PHE A 90 -10.63 -8.10 -7.03
CA PHE A 90 -9.24 -7.93 -7.43
C PHE A 90 -8.88 -6.46 -7.67
N TRP A 91 -9.75 -5.70 -8.34
CA TRP A 91 -9.46 -4.30 -8.66
C TRP A 91 -9.33 -3.42 -7.42
N TRP A 92 -10.14 -3.67 -6.38
CA TRP A 92 -10.02 -2.94 -5.11
C TRP A 92 -8.66 -3.21 -4.45
N GLU A 93 -8.31 -4.48 -4.28
CA GLU A 93 -7.05 -4.84 -3.64
C GLU A 93 -5.84 -4.41 -4.49
N TRP A 94 -5.90 -4.59 -5.80
CA TRP A 94 -4.84 -4.17 -6.71
C TRP A 94 -4.64 -2.67 -6.69
N THR A 95 -5.72 -1.87 -6.71
CA THR A 95 -5.65 -0.41 -6.66
C THR A 95 -5.05 0.07 -5.35
N HIS A 96 -5.45 -0.54 -4.23
CA HIS A 96 -4.83 -0.27 -2.93
C HIS A 96 -3.32 -0.56 -2.97
N ARG A 97 -2.92 -1.77 -3.41
CA ARG A 97 -1.51 -2.15 -3.51
C ARG A 97 -0.72 -1.25 -4.48
N LEU A 98 -1.29 -0.86 -5.61
CA LEU A 98 -0.67 0.05 -6.57
C LEU A 98 -0.46 1.42 -5.96
N LEU A 99 -1.47 1.99 -5.30
CA LEU A 99 -1.35 3.28 -4.63
C LEU A 99 -0.25 3.25 -3.57
N GLY A 100 -0.14 2.16 -2.79
CA GLY A 100 0.97 1.98 -1.85
C GLY A 100 2.35 2.04 -2.51
N ARG A 101 2.52 1.40 -3.67
CA ARG A 101 3.76 1.47 -4.46
C ARG A 101 4.02 2.89 -4.97
N LEU A 102 2.99 3.56 -5.47
CA LEU A 102 3.09 4.93 -5.96
C LEU A 102 3.46 5.91 -4.85
N VAL A 103 2.88 5.78 -3.65
CA VAL A 103 3.29 6.55 -2.46
C VAL A 103 4.78 6.35 -2.18
N GLY A 104 5.25 5.10 -2.20
CA GLY A 104 6.67 4.78 -2.02
C GLY A 104 7.57 5.47 -3.04
N LEU A 105 7.21 5.45 -4.32
CA LEU A 105 7.97 6.10 -5.40
C LEU A 105 7.93 7.64 -5.31
N VAL A 106 6.74 8.21 -5.11
CA VAL A 106 6.52 9.66 -4.98
C VAL A 106 7.19 10.21 -3.72
N PHE A 107 7.37 9.39 -2.68
CA PHE A 107 8.18 9.75 -1.53
C PHE A 107 9.68 9.59 -1.81
N PHE A 108 10.12 8.43 -2.28
CA PHE A 108 11.54 8.11 -2.38
C PHE A 108 12.29 8.97 -3.41
N LEU A 109 11.73 9.18 -4.61
CA LEU A 109 12.45 9.88 -5.68
C LEU A 109 12.74 11.35 -5.34
N PRO A 110 11.78 12.16 -4.86
CA PRO A 110 12.07 13.53 -4.45
C PRO A 110 12.95 13.60 -3.20
N LEU A 111 12.83 12.65 -2.27
CA LEU A 111 13.75 12.55 -1.13
C LEU A 111 15.20 12.45 -1.59
N VAL A 112 15.51 11.51 -2.50
CA VAL A 112 16.86 11.35 -3.06
C VAL A 112 17.29 12.63 -3.78
N TRP A 113 16.42 13.23 -4.59
CA TRP A 113 16.71 14.47 -5.31
C TRP A 113 17.10 15.62 -4.37
N PHE A 114 16.28 15.89 -3.35
CA PHE A 114 16.54 16.98 -2.41
C PHE A 114 17.75 16.71 -1.50
N LEU A 115 18.04 15.44 -1.20
CA LEU A 115 19.27 15.06 -0.49
C LEU A 115 20.52 15.36 -1.31
N VAL A 116 20.54 14.96 -2.59
CA VAL A 116 21.67 15.23 -3.50
C VAL A 116 21.88 16.73 -3.69
N ARG A 117 20.79 17.49 -3.81
CA ARG A 117 20.81 18.96 -3.92
C ARG A 117 21.11 19.69 -2.62
N ARG A 118 21.16 18.98 -1.48
CA ARG A 118 21.31 19.54 -0.13
C ARG A 118 20.23 20.60 0.19
N GLU A 119 19.03 20.39 -0.32
CA GLU A 119 17.87 21.29 -0.16
C GLU A 119 17.00 20.92 1.06
N LEU A 120 17.31 19.81 1.76
CA LEU A 120 16.63 19.41 2.99
C LEU A 120 17.39 19.86 4.23
N PRO A 121 16.72 20.53 5.20
CA PRO A 121 17.32 20.79 6.50
C PRO A 121 17.56 19.48 7.25
N ARG A 122 18.66 19.40 8.02
CA ARG A 122 19.10 18.17 8.72
C ARG A 122 17.99 17.52 9.57
N ARG A 123 17.15 18.32 10.22
CA ARG A 123 15.99 17.82 11.00
C ARG A 123 15.02 17.03 10.12
N LEU A 124 14.75 17.52 8.91
CA LEU A 124 13.81 16.89 8.00
C LEU A 124 14.38 15.61 7.37
N VAL A 125 15.70 15.54 7.17
CA VAL A 125 16.37 14.31 6.71
C VAL A 125 16.07 13.14 7.65
N TRP A 126 16.27 13.31 8.97
CA TRP A 126 16.00 12.24 9.94
C TRP A 126 14.52 11.86 10.01
N ARG A 127 13.62 12.85 9.91
CA ARG A 127 12.17 12.60 9.86
C ARG A 127 11.79 11.81 8.61
N CYS A 128 12.29 12.21 7.44
CA CYS A 128 12.04 11.50 6.18
C CYS A 128 12.60 10.07 6.21
N PHE A 129 13.76 9.85 6.84
CA PHE A 129 14.29 8.50 7.03
C PHE A 129 13.39 7.66 7.95
N GLY A 130 12.89 8.24 9.06
CA GLY A 130 11.88 7.59 9.90
C GLY A 130 10.60 7.24 9.14
N LEU A 131 10.08 8.17 8.33
CA LEU A 131 8.92 7.93 7.46
C LEU A 131 9.19 6.83 6.41
N LEU A 132 10.40 6.76 5.85
CA LEU A 132 10.79 5.71 4.91
C LEU A 132 10.74 4.33 5.59
N LEU A 133 11.31 4.21 6.78
CA LEU A 133 11.30 2.97 7.56
C LEU A 133 9.88 2.58 7.98
N LEU A 134 9.08 3.53 8.45
CA LEU A 134 7.69 3.30 8.81
C LEU A 134 6.84 2.91 7.58
N GLY A 135 7.06 3.54 6.42
CA GLY A 135 6.40 3.16 5.17
C GLY A 135 6.80 1.76 4.69
N GLY A 136 8.07 1.38 4.83
CA GLY A 136 8.54 0.02 4.58
C GLY A 136 7.91 -1.00 5.53
N LEU A 137 7.87 -0.68 6.82
CA LEU A 137 7.18 -1.48 7.84
C LEU A 137 5.70 -1.62 7.52
N GLN A 138 5.04 -0.55 7.06
CA GLN A 138 3.64 -0.58 6.67
C GLN A 138 3.38 -1.61 5.57
N GLY A 139 4.24 -1.67 4.54
CA GLY A 139 4.17 -2.69 3.51
C GLY A 139 4.35 -4.12 4.05
N ALA A 140 5.29 -4.31 4.99
CA ALA A 140 5.51 -5.61 5.64
C ALA A 140 4.32 -6.06 6.50
N VAL A 141 3.75 -5.14 7.29
CA VAL A 141 2.54 -5.40 8.09
C VAL A 141 1.35 -5.69 7.18
N GLY A 142 1.20 -4.98 6.06
CA GLY A 142 0.15 -5.24 5.07
C GLY A 142 0.25 -6.64 4.47
N TRP A 143 1.46 -7.09 4.13
CA TRP A 143 1.68 -8.47 3.70
C TRP A 143 1.32 -9.49 4.79
N TRP A 144 1.80 -9.28 6.03
CA TRP A 144 1.52 -10.14 7.17
C TRP A 144 0.00 -10.24 7.46
N MET A 145 -0.72 -9.15 7.28
CA MET A 145 -2.18 -9.10 7.38
C MET A 145 -2.84 -10.00 6.33
N VAL A 146 -2.50 -9.87 5.04
CA VAL A 146 -3.07 -10.70 3.97
C VAL A 146 -2.74 -12.17 4.16
N ALA A 147 -1.48 -12.49 4.49
CA ALA A 147 -1.04 -13.87 4.71
C ALA A 147 -1.86 -14.61 5.77
N SER A 148 -2.47 -13.90 6.74
CA SER A 148 -3.34 -14.50 7.77
C SER A 148 -4.62 -15.12 7.25
N GLY A 149 -5.18 -14.58 6.17
CA GLY A 149 -6.46 -15.00 5.61
C GLY A 149 -6.34 -16.04 4.49
N LEU A 150 -5.12 -16.43 4.12
CA LEU A 150 -4.90 -17.42 3.06
C LEU A 150 -5.08 -18.87 3.56
N THR A 151 -4.97 -19.10 4.87
CA THR A 151 -5.11 -20.43 5.48
C THR A 151 -5.98 -20.39 6.73
N GLY A 152 -6.97 -21.28 6.82
CA GLY A 152 -7.76 -21.49 8.04
C GLY A 152 -8.76 -20.39 8.42
N ARG A 153 -8.85 -19.30 7.65
CA ARG A 153 -9.81 -18.20 7.84
C ARG A 153 -10.31 -17.65 6.50
N VAL A 154 -11.48 -17.01 6.51
CA VAL A 154 -12.13 -16.42 5.31
C VAL A 154 -11.88 -14.93 5.16
N SER A 155 -11.24 -14.30 6.14
CA SER A 155 -10.96 -12.86 6.18
C SER A 155 -9.63 -12.60 6.87
N VAL A 156 -9.09 -11.40 6.67
CA VAL A 156 -7.91 -10.93 7.40
C VAL A 156 -8.19 -10.87 8.90
N ALA A 157 -7.23 -11.28 9.71
CA ALA A 157 -7.37 -11.24 11.17
C ALA A 157 -7.58 -9.78 11.65
N PRO A 158 -8.64 -9.48 12.43
CA PRO A 158 -8.97 -8.12 12.86
C PRO A 158 -7.82 -7.41 13.58
N GLU A 159 -7.06 -8.12 14.41
CA GLU A 159 -5.91 -7.63 15.14
C GLU A 159 -4.75 -7.19 14.21
N ARG A 160 -4.55 -7.89 13.08
CA ARG A 160 -3.52 -7.52 12.08
C ARG A 160 -3.95 -6.31 11.27
N LEU A 161 -5.24 -6.23 10.94
CA LEU A 161 -5.83 -5.07 10.29
C LEU A 161 -5.73 -3.83 11.19
N ALA A 162 -6.06 -3.96 12.47
CA ALA A 162 -5.93 -2.88 13.44
C ALA A 162 -4.48 -2.43 13.59
N THR A 163 -3.53 -3.36 13.62
CA THR A 163 -2.09 -3.06 13.65
C THR A 163 -1.68 -2.29 12.39
N HIS A 164 -2.10 -2.73 11.20
CA HIS A 164 -1.80 -2.06 9.94
C HIS A 164 -2.36 -0.63 9.92
N LEU A 165 -3.61 -0.42 10.34
CA LEU A 165 -4.18 0.92 10.43
C LEU A 165 -3.46 1.77 11.48
N GLY A 166 -3.15 1.22 12.65
CA GLY A 166 -2.44 1.93 13.72
C GLY A 166 -1.06 2.45 13.29
N VAL A 167 -0.27 1.62 12.61
CA VAL A 167 1.02 2.03 12.05
C VAL A 167 0.83 3.09 10.96
N ALA A 168 -0.22 2.99 10.12
CA ALA A 168 -0.54 4.03 9.14
C ALA A 168 -0.81 5.39 9.79
N LEU A 169 -1.52 5.40 10.93
CA LEU A 169 -1.86 6.63 11.64
C LEU A 169 -0.63 7.30 12.28
N ILE A 170 0.36 6.51 12.70
CA ILE A 170 1.64 7.03 13.22
C ILE A 170 2.39 7.85 12.17
N LEU A 171 2.22 7.59 10.87
CA LEU A 171 2.85 8.39 9.81
C LEU A 171 2.42 9.87 9.80
N TYR A 172 1.31 10.22 10.46
CA TYR A 172 0.79 11.59 10.55
C TYR A 172 1.28 12.35 11.80
N VAL A 173 2.03 11.71 12.70
CA VAL A 173 2.54 12.28 13.95
C VAL A 173 4.02 12.62 13.83
#